data_AF-A0A1I2LRT2-F1
#
_entry.id   AF-A0A1I2LRT2-F1
#
_cell.length_a   1.000
_cell.length_b   1.000
_cell.length_c   1.000
_cell.angle_alpha   90.00
_cell.angle_beta   90.00
_cell.angle_gamma   90.00
#
_symmetry.space_group_name_H-M   'P 1'
#
loop_
_entity.id
_entity.type
_entity.pdbx_description
1 polymer ?
#
loop_
_entity_poly.entity_id
_entity_poly.type
_entity_poly.pdbx_seq_one_letter_code
_entity_poly.pdbx_strand_id
1 'polypeptide(L)'
;MDAFFPGRTEAIVHQYPVRGSDGGPVFGEVIGDADFACPTARTEDRLAAYVPGWSYEFADEHAPPVTSGTPPFPPSAPHAAELPYLFDLGGRPRDLTAAQQRLVGTMIDYWTRFARTADPNGPSSPHWSRRTVLSLAPDHVVPTRTFTVRHHCAFWDGLG
;
A
#
# COMPACT_ATOMS: atom_id res chain seq x y z
N MET A 1 -6.04 18.14 11.26
CA MET A 1 -6.58 18.26 9.90
C MET A 1 -6.16 19.58 9.25
N ASP A 2 -6.57 20.75 9.78
CA ASP A 2 -6.32 22.05 9.13
C ASP A 2 -4.84 22.40 8.89
N ALA A 3 -3.95 22.01 9.81
CA ALA A 3 -2.50 22.19 9.64
C ALA A 3 -1.91 21.39 8.45
N PHE A 4 -2.55 20.28 8.06
CA PHE A 4 -2.13 19.42 6.95
C PHE A 4 -2.88 19.75 5.66
N PHE A 5 -4.16 20.13 5.78
CA PHE A 5 -5.06 20.37 4.67
C PHE A 5 -5.79 21.72 4.84
N PRO A 6 -5.07 22.84 4.74
CA PRO A 6 -5.63 24.16 5.00
C PRO A 6 -6.79 24.45 4.06
N GLY A 7 -7.94 24.84 4.63
CA GLY A 7 -9.15 25.15 3.87
C GLY A 7 -9.90 23.93 3.29
N ARG A 8 -9.47 22.69 3.57
CA ARG A 8 -10.13 21.45 3.10
C ARG A 8 -10.69 20.59 4.24
N THR A 9 -10.53 21.03 5.49
CA THR A 9 -10.89 20.27 6.69
C THR A 9 -12.32 19.72 6.69
N GLU A 10 -13.33 20.54 6.38
CA GLU A 10 -14.74 20.13 6.44
C GLU A 10 -15.05 19.01 5.42
N ALA A 11 -14.58 19.16 4.18
CA ALA A 11 -14.77 18.16 3.13
C ALA A 11 -14.10 16.82 3.49
N ILE A 12 -12.89 16.87 4.06
CA ILE A 12 -12.17 15.65 4.47
C ILE A 12 -12.88 14.96 5.63
N VAL A 13 -13.33 15.71 6.66
CA VAL A 13 -14.06 15.12 7.79
C VAL A 13 -15.39 14.51 7.35
N HIS A 14 -16.07 15.11 6.36
CA HIS A 14 -17.28 14.54 5.78
C HIS A 14 -16.99 13.24 5.02
N GLN A 15 -15.89 13.19 4.26
CA GLN A 15 -15.49 12.01 3.50
C GLN A 15 -14.96 10.87 4.38
N TYR A 16 -14.27 11.20 5.47
CA TYR A 16 -13.64 10.28 6.41
C TYR A 16 -14.22 10.44 7.83
N PRO A 17 -15.45 9.92 8.07
CA PRO A 17 -16.11 10.10 9.35
C PRO A 17 -15.44 9.26 10.44
N VAL A 18 -14.98 9.92 11.51
CA VAL A 18 -14.47 9.25 12.71
C VAL A 18 -15.60 8.55 13.44
N ARG A 19 -15.43 7.26 13.73
CA ARG A 19 -16.36 6.48 14.55
C ARG A 19 -15.73 6.27 15.94
N GLY A 20 -16.34 6.86 16.96
CA GLY A 20 -15.85 6.76 18.34
C GLY A 20 -14.89 7.89 18.73
N SER A 21 -14.11 7.66 19.79
CA SER A 21 -13.23 8.67 20.38
C SER A 21 -11.81 8.69 19.81
N ASP A 22 -11.40 7.66 19.08
CA ASP A 22 -10.07 7.56 18.47
C ASP A 22 -10.14 7.90 16.98
N GLY A 23 -9.58 9.06 16.62
CA GLY A 23 -9.44 9.50 15.23
C GLY A 23 -8.12 9.10 14.57
N GLY A 24 -7.22 8.44 15.30
CA GLY A 24 -5.88 8.07 14.83
C GLY A 24 -5.90 7.22 13.56
N PRO A 25 -6.63 6.09 13.52
CA PRO A 25 -6.72 5.24 12.33
C PRO A 25 -7.27 6.00 11.11
N VAL A 26 -8.35 6.77 11.28
CA VAL A 26 -8.96 7.57 10.21
C VAL A 26 -8.00 8.65 9.71
N PHE A 27 -7.25 9.28 10.61
CA PHE A 27 -6.21 10.22 10.19
C PHE A 27 -5.07 9.52 9.42
N GLY A 28 -4.72 8.28 9.80
CA GLY A 28 -3.79 7.44 9.04
C GLY A 28 -4.28 7.13 7.62
N GLU A 29 -5.56 6.81 7.45
CA GLU A 29 -6.20 6.63 6.13
C GLU A 29 -6.14 7.91 5.30
N VAL A 30 -6.52 9.05 5.88
CA VAL A 30 -6.48 10.36 5.20
C VAL A 30 -5.07 10.67 4.67
N ILE A 31 -4.04 10.51 5.51
CA ILE A 31 -2.65 10.77 5.11
C ILE A 31 -2.16 9.73 4.09
N GLY A 32 -2.48 8.46 4.28
CA GLY A 32 -2.12 7.39 3.36
C GLY A 32 -2.69 7.61 1.95
N ASP A 33 -3.96 8.02 1.88
CA ASP A 33 -4.65 8.28 0.62
C ASP A 33 -4.12 9.54 -0.07
N ALA A 34 -3.94 10.63 0.71
CA ALA A 34 -3.51 11.92 0.20
C ALA A 34 -2.05 11.95 -0.30
N ASP A 35 -1.13 11.35 0.47
CA ASP A 35 0.31 11.48 0.22
C ASP A 35 0.88 10.31 -0.60
N PHE A 36 0.22 9.13 -0.58
CA PHE A 36 0.75 7.92 -1.21
C PHE A 36 -0.20 7.30 -2.24
N ALA A 37 -1.35 6.78 -1.82
CA ALA A 37 -2.17 5.90 -2.66
C ALA A 37 -2.70 6.62 -3.92
N CYS A 38 -3.35 7.78 -3.75
CA CYS A 38 -3.95 8.50 -4.87
C CYS A 38 -2.95 9.23 -5.76
N PRO A 39 -1.88 9.88 -5.24
CA PRO A 39 -0.79 10.36 -6.09
C PRO A 39 -0.13 9.25 -6.92
N THR A 40 0.04 8.05 -6.36
CA THR A 40 0.59 6.89 -7.07
C THR A 40 -0.34 6.46 -8.21
N ALA A 41 -1.64 6.30 -7.94
CA ALA A 41 -2.63 5.96 -8.97
C ALA A 41 -2.68 7.00 -10.10
N ARG A 42 -2.71 8.29 -9.77
CA ARG A 42 -2.64 9.36 -10.79
C ARG A 42 -1.36 9.31 -11.62
N THR A 43 -0.24 8.96 -11.00
CA THR A 43 1.04 8.84 -11.70
C THR A 43 1.03 7.65 -12.65
N GLU A 44 0.52 6.49 -12.20
CA GLU A 44 0.32 5.31 -13.05
C GLU A 44 -0.57 5.64 -14.26
N ASP A 45 -1.73 6.26 -14.04
CA ASP A 45 -2.66 6.63 -15.11
C ASP A 45 -2.01 7.53 -16.17
N ARG A 46 -1.20 8.49 -15.74
CA ARG A 46 -0.45 9.39 -16.64
C ARG A 46 0.65 8.65 -17.41
N LEU A 47 1.29 7.66 -16.80
CA LEU A 47 2.37 6.88 -17.40
C LEU A 47 1.85 5.75 -18.31
N ALA A 48 0.63 5.27 -18.09
CA ALA A 48 0.05 4.11 -18.79
C ALA A 48 -0.02 4.29 -20.31
N ALA A 49 -0.07 5.54 -20.80
CA ALA A 49 -0.03 5.85 -22.23
C ALA A 49 1.36 5.67 -22.87
N TYR A 50 2.42 5.60 -22.07
CA TYR A 50 3.81 5.64 -22.53
C TYR A 50 4.60 4.38 -22.18
N VAL A 51 4.34 3.78 -21.02
CA VAL A 51 5.08 2.61 -20.53
C VAL A 51 4.14 1.59 -19.91
N PRO A 52 4.37 0.28 -20.11
CA PRO A 52 3.62 -0.74 -19.38
C PRO A 52 3.96 -0.69 -17.89
N GLY A 53 2.94 -0.57 -17.04
CA GLY A 53 3.06 -0.56 -15.59
C GLY A 53 2.61 -1.86 -14.93
N TRP A 54 3.11 -2.08 -13.72
CA TRP A 54 2.66 -3.11 -12.79
C TRP A 54 2.48 -2.47 -11.41
N SER A 55 1.27 -2.53 -10.85
CA SER A 55 0.96 -1.89 -9.57
C SER A 55 0.58 -2.90 -8.52
N TYR A 56 1.06 -2.68 -7.30
CA TYR A 56 0.71 -3.48 -6.13
C TYR A 56 0.40 -2.59 -4.93
N GLU A 57 -0.35 -3.16 -3.99
CA GLU A 57 -0.60 -2.62 -2.66
C GLU A 57 -0.09 -3.65 -1.66
N PHE A 58 0.83 -3.25 -0.77
CA PHE A 58 1.22 -4.09 0.36
C PHE A 58 0.13 -4.01 1.43
N ALA A 59 -0.49 -5.15 1.73
CA ALA A 59 -1.74 -5.24 2.49
C ALA A 59 -1.62 -6.20 3.70
N ASP A 60 -0.41 -6.39 4.23
CA ASP A 60 -0.22 -7.12 5.48
C ASP A 60 -0.50 -6.20 6.68
N GLU A 61 -1.72 -6.28 7.20
CA GLU A 61 -2.16 -5.51 8.37
C GLU A 61 -1.44 -5.88 9.68
N HIS A 62 -0.67 -6.97 9.67
CA HIS A 62 0.05 -7.50 10.83
C HIS A 62 1.57 -7.54 10.57
N ALA A 63 2.05 -6.73 9.62
CA ALA A 63 3.47 -6.60 9.35
C ALA A 63 4.23 -6.17 10.62
N PRO A 64 5.40 -6.77 10.92
CA PRO A 64 6.18 -6.34 12.07
C PRO A 64 6.59 -4.86 11.97
N PRO A 65 6.62 -4.11 13.09
CA PRO A 65 7.01 -2.71 13.07
C PRO A 65 8.40 -2.46 12.48
N VAL A 66 8.50 -1.42 11.64
CA VAL A 66 9.77 -0.97 11.06
C VAL A 66 10.53 -0.02 11.98
N THR A 67 9.82 0.77 12.79
CA THR A 67 10.37 1.70 13.78
C THR A 67 10.29 1.13 15.20
N SER A 68 11.22 1.56 16.06
CA SER A 68 11.12 1.32 17.50
C SER A 68 10.07 2.23 18.13
N GLY A 69 9.28 1.69 19.06
CA GLY A 69 8.27 2.44 19.81
C GLY A 69 6.85 1.93 19.54
N THR A 70 5.95 2.22 20.47
CA THR A 70 4.53 1.90 20.30
C THR A 70 3.85 3.05 19.58
N PRO A 71 3.26 2.84 18.40
CA PRO A 71 2.50 3.87 17.72
C PRO A 71 1.29 4.30 18.57
N PRO A 72 0.83 5.56 18.45
CA PRO A 72 -0.26 6.09 19.28
C PRO A 72 -1.62 5.43 18.99
N PHE A 73 -1.73 4.70 17.89
CA PHE A 73 -2.86 3.88 17.51
C PHE A 73 -2.35 2.64 16.74
N PRO A 74 -3.11 1.54 16.63
CA PRO A 74 -2.69 0.36 15.90
C PRO A 74 -2.58 0.66 14.38
N PRO A 75 -1.39 0.61 13.77
CA PRO A 75 -1.27 0.71 12.33
C PRO A 75 -1.73 -0.62 11.71
N SER A 76 -2.32 -0.55 10.53
CA SER A 76 -2.55 -1.73 9.68
C SER A 76 -1.24 -2.05 8.94
N ALA A 77 -1.10 -1.69 7.67
CA ALA A 77 0.17 -1.77 6.93
C ALA A 77 0.86 -0.39 6.91
N PRO A 78 1.77 -0.07 7.86
CA PRO A 78 2.39 1.25 7.90
C PRO A 78 3.40 1.45 6.76
N HIS A 79 3.72 2.71 6.48
CA HIS A 79 4.73 3.07 5.49
C HIS A 79 6.05 2.32 5.70
N ALA A 80 6.63 1.82 4.60
CA ALA A 80 7.87 1.05 4.54
C ALA A 80 7.83 -0.36 5.17
N ALA A 81 6.66 -0.83 5.65
CA ALA A 81 6.50 -2.15 6.24
C ALA A 81 6.77 -3.31 5.27
N GLU A 82 6.78 -3.04 3.96
CA GLU A 82 7.12 -4.00 2.92
C GLU A 82 8.63 -4.22 2.77
N LEU A 83 9.47 -3.28 3.22
CA LEU A 83 10.92 -3.36 3.01
C LEU A 83 11.57 -4.61 3.62
N PRO A 84 11.22 -5.05 4.85
CA PRO A 84 11.73 -6.30 5.40
C PRO A 84 11.32 -7.55 4.60
N TYR A 85 10.33 -7.45 3.70
CA TYR A 85 9.92 -8.56 2.83
C TYR A 85 10.75 -8.63 1.55
N LEU A 86 11.52 -7.57 1.23
CA LEU A 86 12.33 -7.47 0.02
C LEU A 86 13.83 -7.44 0.30
N PHE A 87 14.23 -6.91 1.45
CA PHE A 87 15.62 -6.60 1.74
C PHE A 87 16.06 -7.06 3.12
N ASP A 88 17.32 -7.46 3.22
CA ASP A 88 18.01 -7.52 4.50
C ASP A 88 18.41 -6.10 4.93
N LEU A 89 17.70 -5.55 5.92
CA LEU A 89 17.91 -4.20 6.45
C LEU A 89 19.07 -4.15 7.47
N GLY A 90 20.23 -4.67 7.07
CA GLY A 90 21.47 -4.64 7.86
C GLY A 90 21.52 -5.69 8.96
N GLY A 91 21.04 -6.90 8.70
CA GLY A 91 21.10 -8.03 9.63
C GLY A 91 20.14 -7.89 10.81
N ARG A 92 19.06 -7.13 10.64
CA ARG A 92 17.98 -6.98 11.62
C ARG A 92 16.72 -7.72 11.16
N PRO A 93 16.76 -9.06 11.11
CA PRO A 93 15.61 -9.83 10.67
C PRO A 93 14.41 -9.52 11.56
N ARG A 94 13.23 -9.46 10.95
CA ARG A 94 11.96 -9.41 11.67
C ARG A 94 11.46 -10.82 11.86
N ASP A 95 10.85 -11.08 13.02
CA ASP A 95 10.16 -12.33 13.25
C ASP A 95 8.91 -12.36 12.37
N LEU A 96 9.01 -13.08 11.25
CA LEU A 96 7.93 -13.28 10.30
C LEU A 96 7.25 -14.62 10.58
N THR A 97 5.92 -14.60 10.57
CA THR A 97 5.12 -15.83 10.56
C THR A 97 5.39 -16.67 9.31
N ALA A 98 5.01 -17.95 9.32
CA ALA A 98 5.16 -18.81 8.14
C ALA A 98 4.41 -18.27 6.91
N ALA A 99 3.26 -17.62 7.10
CA ALA A 99 2.49 -16.98 6.02
C ALA A 99 3.24 -15.77 5.45
N GLN A 100 3.82 -14.94 6.33
CA GLN A 100 4.64 -13.80 5.92
C GLN A 100 5.91 -14.24 5.18
N GLN A 101 6.57 -15.32 5.62
CA GLN A 101 7.73 -15.88 4.91
C GLN A 101 7.37 -16.39 3.50
N ARG A 102 6.16 -16.95 3.29
CA ARG A 102 5.69 -17.28 1.94
C ARG A 102 5.45 -16.02 1.10
N LEU A 103 4.93 -14.95 1.71
CA LEU A 103 4.79 -13.66 1.05
C LEU A 103 6.16 -13.08 0.65
N VAL A 104 7.18 -13.18 1.51
CA VAL A 104 8.58 -12.82 1.16
C VAL A 104 9.02 -13.51 -0.12
N GLY A 105 8.89 -14.85 -0.18
CA GLY A 105 9.25 -15.60 -1.38
C GLY A 105 8.51 -15.12 -2.63
N THR A 106 7.21 -14.88 -2.50
CA THR A 106 6.37 -14.37 -3.60
C THR A 106 6.81 -12.98 -4.07
N MET A 107 7.09 -12.07 -3.13
CA MET A 107 7.51 -10.70 -3.44
C MET A 107 8.90 -10.66 -4.08
N ILE A 108 9.85 -11.44 -3.57
CA ILE A 108 11.19 -11.56 -4.14
C ILE A 108 11.11 -12.15 -5.57
N ASP A 109 10.28 -13.17 -5.79
CA ASP A 109 10.06 -13.75 -7.12
C ASP A 109 9.54 -12.69 -8.11
N TYR A 110 8.51 -11.91 -7.75
CA TYR A 110 8.01 -10.85 -8.62
C TYR A 110 9.07 -9.80 -8.94
N TRP A 111 9.74 -9.26 -7.92
CA TRP A 111 10.71 -8.18 -8.09
C TRP A 111 11.94 -8.61 -8.89
N THR A 112 12.48 -9.81 -8.62
CA THR A 112 13.66 -10.32 -9.33
C THR A 112 13.36 -10.67 -10.78
N ARG A 113 12.14 -11.16 -11.08
CA ARG A 113 11.70 -11.42 -12.45
C ARG A 113 11.48 -10.12 -13.22
N PHE A 114 10.79 -9.15 -12.62
CA PHE A 114 10.64 -7.84 -13.22
C PHE A 114 12.00 -7.21 -13.56
N ALA A 115 12.96 -7.26 -12.63
CA ALA A 115 14.32 -6.76 -12.87
C ALA A 115 15.05 -7.46 -14.04
N ARG A 116 14.76 -8.75 -14.29
CA ARG A 116 15.38 -9.53 -15.35
C ARG A 116 14.68 -9.42 -16.71
N THR A 117 13.35 -9.31 -16.73
CA THR A 117 12.54 -9.52 -17.95
C THR A 117 11.48 -8.44 -18.19
N ALA A 118 11.36 -7.44 -17.32
CA ALA A 118 10.26 -6.46 -17.30
C ALA A 118 8.84 -7.07 -17.14
N ASP A 119 8.76 -8.34 -16.71
CA ASP A 119 7.53 -9.07 -16.42
C ASP A 119 7.68 -9.81 -15.08
N PRO A 120 6.90 -9.46 -14.04
CA PRO A 120 6.97 -10.12 -12.75
C PRO A 120 6.40 -11.55 -12.79
N ASN A 121 5.58 -11.92 -13.78
CA ASN A 121 4.87 -13.20 -13.79
C ASN A 121 5.78 -14.40 -13.95
N GLY A 122 5.54 -15.45 -13.18
CA GLY A 122 6.26 -16.73 -13.20
C GLY A 122 5.37 -17.92 -12.81
N PRO A 123 5.87 -19.15 -12.94
CA PRO A 123 5.07 -20.36 -12.68
C PRO A 123 4.76 -20.60 -11.20
N SER A 124 5.51 -19.98 -10.28
CA SER A 124 5.42 -20.16 -8.83
C SER A 124 4.56 -19.12 -8.11
N SER A 125 4.10 -18.08 -8.80
CA SER A 125 3.40 -16.93 -8.19
C SER A 125 2.04 -16.72 -8.84
N PRO A 126 1.05 -16.18 -8.09
CA PRO A 126 -0.20 -15.74 -8.69
C PRO A 126 0.03 -14.82 -9.90
N HIS A 127 -0.90 -14.84 -10.85
CA HIS A 127 -0.76 -14.00 -12.03
C HIS A 127 -1.01 -12.53 -11.67
N TRP A 128 -0.02 -11.68 -11.92
CA TRP A 128 -0.13 -10.23 -11.85
C TRP A 128 -0.63 -9.72 -13.20
N SER A 129 -1.73 -8.98 -13.20
CA SER A 129 -2.30 -8.33 -14.39
C SER A 129 -1.92 -6.85 -14.44
N ARG A 130 -1.60 -6.33 -15.64
CA ARG A 130 -1.33 -4.89 -15.86
C ARG A 130 -2.55 -3.97 -15.73
N ARG A 131 -3.75 -4.54 -15.58
CA ARG A 131 -5.03 -3.78 -15.54
C ARG A 131 -5.59 -3.62 -14.13
N THR A 132 -4.89 -4.14 -13.13
CA THR A 132 -5.38 -4.27 -11.76
C THR A 132 -4.22 -4.09 -10.81
N VAL A 133 -4.46 -3.44 -9.67
CA VAL A 133 -3.51 -3.46 -8.56
C VAL A 133 -3.48 -4.87 -7.97
N LEU A 134 -2.30 -5.40 -7.69
CA LEU A 134 -2.15 -6.66 -6.98
C LEU A 134 -2.07 -6.38 -5.47
N SER A 135 -3.04 -6.87 -4.70
CA SER A 135 -3.00 -6.82 -3.23
C SER A 135 -2.08 -7.91 -2.72
N LEU A 136 -1.08 -7.55 -1.90
CA LEU A 136 -0.07 -8.44 -1.35
C LEU A 136 -0.27 -8.60 0.16
N ALA A 137 -0.97 -9.65 0.58
CA ALA A 137 -1.14 -10.02 1.98
C ALA A 137 -0.73 -11.49 2.20
N PRO A 138 -0.33 -11.89 3.42
CA PRO A 138 0.05 -13.27 3.72
C PRO A 138 -1.06 -14.25 3.35
N ASP A 139 -0.72 -15.27 2.55
CA ASP A 139 -1.65 -16.27 1.98
C ASP A 139 -2.86 -15.71 1.18
N HIS A 140 -2.86 -14.40 0.86
CA HIS A 140 -3.95 -13.73 0.16
C HIS A 140 -3.38 -12.71 -0.83
N VAL A 141 -2.78 -13.22 -1.91
CA VAL A 141 -2.27 -12.44 -3.03
C VAL A 141 -3.28 -12.46 -4.16
N VAL A 142 -4.02 -11.36 -4.34
CA VAL A 142 -5.15 -11.30 -5.27
C VAL A 142 -5.21 -9.97 -6.02
N PRO A 143 -5.69 -9.95 -7.28
CA PRO A 143 -5.93 -8.71 -7.99
C PRO A 143 -7.13 -7.96 -7.38
N THR A 144 -7.05 -6.63 -7.32
CA THR A 144 -8.16 -5.76 -6.94
C THR A 144 -8.44 -4.71 -8.01
N ARG A 145 -9.73 -4.39 -8.17
CA ARG A 145 -10.24 -3.28 -8.99
C ARG A 145 -10.83 -2.16 -8.14
N THR A 146 -10.82 -2.32 -6.82
CA THR A 146 -11.45 -1.38 -5.90
C THR A 146 -10.44 -0.47 -5.21
N PHE A 147 -9.16 -0.52 -5.60
CA PHE A 147 -8.08 0.30 -5.02
C PHE A 147 -8.47 1.79 -4.95
N THR A 148 -8.77 2.41 -6.10
CA THR A 148 -9.14 3.83 -6.15
C THR A 148 -10.44 4.17 -5.43
N VAL A 149 -11.36 3.20 -5.31
CA VAL A 149 -12.62 3.36 -4.56
C VAL A 149 -12.38 3.29 -3.06
N ARG A 150 -11.58 2.32 -2.58
CA ARG A 150 -11.20 2.19 -1.17
C ARG A 150 -10.40 3.38 -0.66
N HIS A 151 -9.49 3.90 -1.49
CA HIS A 151 -8.66 5.07 -1.15
C HIS A 151 -9.31 6.41 -1.49
N HIS A 152 -10.60 6.40 -1.85
CA HIS A 152 -11.35 7.62 -2.17
C HIS A 152 -10.66 8.53 -3.20
N CYS A 153 -9.97 7.98 -4.20
CA CYS A 153 -9.12 8.80 -5.07
C CYS A 153 -9.91 9.79 -5.93
N ALA A 154 -11.17 9.48 -6.28
CA ALA A 154 -12.04 10.46 -6.95
C ALA A 154 -12.29 11.71 -6.09
N PHE A 155 -12.35 11.57 -4.76
CA PHE A 155 -12.47 12.70 -3.85
C PHE A 155 -11.17 13.52 -3.84
N TRP A 156 -10.01 12.86 -3.68
CA TRP A 156 -8.71 13.55 -3.66
C TRP A 156 -8.38 14.25 -4.97
N ASP A 157 -8.69 13.62 -6.10
CA ASP A 157 -8.49 14.20 -7.44
C ASP A 157 -9.38 15.43 -7.67
N GLY A 158 -10.57 15.46 -7.05
CA GLY A 158 -11.48 16.59 -7.09
C GLY A 158 -11.07 17.78 -6.23
N LEU A 159 -10.15 17.61 -5.27
CA LEU A 159 -9.68 18.69 -4.40
C LEU A 159 -8.60 19.56 -5.04
N GLY A 160 -7.95 19.12 -6.12
CA GLY A 160 -6.87 19.84 -6.81
C GLY A 160 -5.50 19.57 -6.21
#